data_AF-A0A024G6Y1-F1
#
_entry.id   AF-A0A024G6Y1-F1
#
_cell.length_a   1.000
_cell.length_b   1.000
_cell.length_c   1.000
_cell.angle_alpha   90.00
_cell.angle_beta   90.00
_cell.angle_gamma   90.00
#
_symmetry.space_group_name_H-M   'P 1'
#
loop_
_entity.id
_entity.type
_entity.pdbx_description
1 polymer ?
#
loop_
_entity_poly.entity_id
_entity_poly.type
_entity_poly.pdbx_seq_one_letter_code
_entity_poly.pdbx_strand_id
1 'polypeptide(L)'
;MSSVAVGNAQQVSEDSRKQAELLKHEGNQSLQEYKYRNAVELYTAAIEVYPTAIYYANRAAAHMKTESYGLAIKDATDAITMDPNYVKAYYRRGSAELALGHYKAALKNFRLVVKMKPQDKDARMKYKLCDKLVKEAAFAAAIQSELNDPCLIPILLTVIDSSYDGPRLSDDVKSTSPDFISELMDRFKRGKLLHRKYVILILLEMKKLFSSLPSLLRITLPDANDAHITVCGDTHGQFYDVCNIFHLNGMPSGDNPYLFNGDFVDRGSFSFEVVMTLFAMKLIYPKHVHLLRGNHESKNMNKIYGFEGEIKHKYDETVMLLFTEVFNWLPLAAVLDNRVLVVHGGLFGEDDVSLEDIEKIERNREPPESGYMSDLMWSDPQPFAGRGPSKRGIGLSFGPDITHAFLEYNDLDLLVRSHEVKDEGYLVEHDGKCITVFSAPNYCDQMGNKGAFIRFEKNMVPIFTQFTAVEHPPIRPMAYAANMGGMFG
;
A
#
# COMPACT_ATOMS: atom_id res chain seq x y z
N MET A 1 6.52 -48.66 40.17
CA MET A 1 7.60 -48.41 39.19
C MET A 1 7.01 -48.56 37.81
N SER A 2 6.80 -47.47 37.09
CA SER A 2 6.59 -47.49 35.63
C SER A 2 7.02 -46.12 35.12
N SER A 3 8.25 -46.05 34.63
CA SER A 3 8.86 -44.87 34.04
C SER A 3 8.28 -44.67 32.64
N VAL A 4 7.59 -43.55 32.43
CA VAL A 4 7.23 -43.07 31.09
C VAL A 4 8.51 -42.61 30.41
N ALA A 5 8.85 -43.26 29.30
CA ALA A 5 10.02 -42.96 28.49
C ALA A 5 9.88 -41.57 27.86
N VAL A 6 10.89 -40.74 28.11
CA VAL A 6 11.12 -39.47 27.42
C VAL A 6 11.45 -39.80 25.96
N GLY A 7 10.61 -39.36 25.02
CA GLY A 7 10.81 -39.56 23.59
C GLY A 7 12.13 -38.95 23.11
N ASN A 8 12.93 -39.77 22.43
CA ASN A 8 14.19 -39.40 21.79
C ASN A 8 14.00 -38.23 20.82
N ALA A 9 14.79 -37.17 21.01
CA ALA A 9 15.16 -36.27 19.93
C ALA A 9 15.90 -37.10 18.86
N GLN A 10 15.29 -37.30 17.70
CA GLN A 10 15.97 -37.92 16.56
C GLN A 10 17.28 -37.17 16.28
N GLN A 11 18.41 -37.87 16.33
CA GLN A 11 19.67 -37.38 15.77
C GLN A 11 19.44 -37.15 14.27
N VAL A 12 19.27 -35.89 13.88
CA VAL A 12 19.12 -35.49 12.48
C VAL A 12 20.33 -35.99 11.68
N SER A 13 20.09 -36.77 10.63
CA SER A 13 21.15 -37.37 9.81
C SER A 13 21.98 -36.30 9.11
N GLU A 14 23.24 -36.62 8.79
CA GLU A 14 24.11 -35.72 8.02
C GLU A 14 23.52 -35.41 6.63
N ASP A 15 22.77 -36.36 6.07
CA ASP A 15 22.08 -36.20 4.79
C ASP A 15 20.96 -35.17 4.88
N SER A 16 20.18 -35.18 5.97
CA SER A 16 19.16 -34.15 6.22
C SER A 16 19.76 -32.75 6.33
N ARG A 17 20.96 -32.61 6.93
CA ARG A 17 21.67 -31.33 6.97
C ARG A 17 22.13 -30.88 5.59
N LYS A 18 22.67 -31.78 4.77
CA LYS A 18 23.08 -31.48 3.38
C LYS A 18 21.87 -31.07 2.53
N GLN A 19 20.75 -31.75 2.68
CA GLN A 19 19.50 -31.40 2.00
C GLN A 19 18.98 -30.01 2.39
N ALA A 20 18.95 -29.68 3.68
CA ALA A 20 18.52 -28.36 4.14
C ALA A 20 19.46 -27.24 3.64
N GLU A 21 20.77 -27.49 3.60
CA GLU A 21 21.75 -26.54 3.06
C GLU A 21 21.58 -26.30 1.55
N LEU A 22 21.21 -27.33 0.79
CA LEU A 22 20.88 -27.22 -0.64
C LEU A 22 19.63 -26.35 -0.84
N LEU A 23 18.54 -26.64 -0.12
CA LEU A 23 17.31 -25.85 -0.16
C LEU A 23 17.55 -24.38 0.20
N LYS A 24 18.39 -24.13 1.22
CA LYS A 24 18.83 -22.77 1.57
C LYS A 24 19.63 -22.11 0.45
N HIS A 25 20.48 -22.84 -0.27
CA HIS A 25 21.22 -22.29 -1.42
C HIS A 25 20.27 -21.90 -2.56
N GLU A 26 19.33 -22.77 -2.91
CA GLU A 26 18.29 -22.49 -3.92
C GLU A 26 17.39 -21.31 -3.51
N GLY A 27 17.06 -21.22 -2.22
CA GLY A 27 16.33 -20.09 -1.66
C GLY A 27 17.11 -18.78 -1.77
N ASN A 28 18.42 -18.80 -1.53
CA ASN A 28 19.28 -17.62 -1.71
C ASN A 28 19.34 -17.20 -3.19
N GLN A 29 19.43 -18.16 -4.11
CA GLN A 29 19.41 -17.90 -5.54
C GLN A 29 18.07 -17.28 -5.97
N SER A 30 16.96 -17.85 -5.51
CA SER A 30 15.62 -17.30 -5.77
C SER A 30 15.46 -15.87 -5.26
N LEU A 31 16.04 -15.56 -4.10
CA LEU A 31 16.05 -14.19 -3.55
C LEU A 31 16.84 -13.21 -4.44
N GLN A 32 17.97 -13.66 -5.01
CA GLN A 32 18.79 -12.87 -5.94
C GLN A 32 18.09 -12.68 -7.29
N GLU A 33 17.29 -13.66 -7.71
CA GLU A 33 16.47 -13.63 -8.93
C GLU A 33 15.12 -12.92 -8.73
N TYR A 34 14.90 -12.24 -7.59
CA TYR A 34 13.65 -11.55 -7.26
C TYR A 34 12.41 -12.47 -7.15
N LYS A 35 12.61 -13.80 -7.12
CA LYS A 35 11.56 -14.82 -6.94
C LYS A 35 11.26 -15.04 -5.46
N TYR A 36 10.73 -14.02 -4.81
CA TYR A 36 10.62 -13.98 -3.35
C TYR A 36 9.67 -15.04 -2.77
N ARG A 37 8.54 -15.33 -3.44
CA ARG A 37 7.61 -16.39 -3.01
C ARG A 37 8.29 -17.76 -3.02
N ASN A 38 8.96 -18.11 -4.13
CA ASN A 38 9.75 -19.32 -4.23
C ASN A 38 10.85 -19.39 -3.16
N ALA A 39 11.51 -18.26 -2.87
CA ALA A 39 12.48 -18.21 -1.78
C ALA A 39 11.87 -18.54 -0.41
N VAL A 40 10.67 -18.02 -0.11
CA VAL A 40 9.94 -18.34 1.14
C VAL A 40 9.61 -19.83 1.22
N GLU A 41 9.14 -20.44 0.13
CA GLU A 41 8.84 -21.89 0.07
C GLU A 41 10.09 -22.74 0.30
N LEU A 42 11.19 -22.41 -0.38
CA LEU A 42 12.46 -23.12 -0.25
C LEU A 42 13.05 -23.02 1.16
N TYR A 43 13.00 -21.85 1.80
CA TYR A 43 13.42 -21.72 3.19
C TYR A 43 12.49 -22.46 4.15
N THR A 44 11.18 -22.51 3.85
CA THR A 44 10.22 -23.27 4.68
C THR A 44 10.54 -24.76 4.63
N ALA A 45 10.76 -25.31 3.43
CA ALA A 45 11.21 -26.69 3.27
C ALA A 45 12.55 -26.94 3.99
N ALA A 46 13.51 -26.00 3.93
CA ALA A 46 14.78 -26.12 4.65
C ALA A 46 14.59 -26.17 6.18
N ILE A 47 13.68 -25.35 6.72
CA ILE A 47 13.37 -25.28 8.15
C ILE A 47 12.66 -26.56 8.62
N GLU A 48 11.76 -27.12 7.82
CA GLU A 48 11.07 -28.39 8.13
C GLU A 48 12.05 -29.57 8.22
N VAL A 49 13.08 -29.58 7.37
CA VAL A 49 14.13 -30.61 7.39
C VAL A 49 15.11 -30.39 8.54
N TYR A 50 15.62 -29.17 8.72
CA TYR A 50 16.58 -28.84 9.76
C TYR A 50 16.48 -27.36 10.19
N PRO A 51 15.80 -27.04 11.30
CA PRO A 51 15.60 -25.67 11.71
C PRO A 51 16.91 -25.03 12.21
N THR A 52 17.27 -23.87 11.64
CA THR A 52 18.43 -23.09 12.09
C THR A 52 18.13 -21.59 12.11
N ALA A 53 18.78 -20.84 13.02
CA ALA A 53 18.65 -19.38 13.09
C ALA A 53 18.94 -18.66 11.76
N ILE A 54 19.83 -19.24 10.94
CA ILE A 54 20.17 -18.70 9.62
C ILE A 54 18.98 -18.81 8.67
N TYR A 55 18.29 -19.96 8.64
CA TYR A 55 17.19 -20.20 7.71
C TYR A 55 15.99 -19.31 8.05
N TYR A 56 15.66 -19.20 9.34
CA TYR A 56 14.64 -18.26 9.81
C TYR A 56 14.98 -16.81 9.44
N ALA A 57 16.21 -16.34 9.66
CA ALA A 57 16.55 -14.96 9.31
C ALA A 57 16.60 -14.69 7.79
N ASN A 58 16.92 -15.71 6.98
CA ASN A 58 16.86 -15.61 5.52
C ASN A 58 15.40 -15.59 5.04
N ARG A 59 14.53 -16.42 5.61
CA ARG A 59 13.09 -16.38 5.34
C ARG A 59 12.46 -15.06 5.79
N ALA A 60 12.87 -14.52 6.95
CA ALA A 60 12.50 -13.18 7.37
C ALA A 60 12.89 -12.10 6.34
N ALA A 61 14.06 -12.23 5.70
CA ALA A 61 14.46 -11.32 4.62
C ALA A 61 13.54 -11.45 3.39
N ALA A 62 13.16 -12.66 3.01
CA ALA A 62 12.20 -12.89 1.93
C ALA A 62 10.78 -12.37 2.28
N HIS A 63 10.36 -12.52 3.54
CA HIS A 63 9.11 -11.94 4.04
C HIS A 63 9.12 -10.41 4.00
N MET A 64 10.25 -9.76 4.30
CA MET A 64 10.38 -8.31 4.14
C MET A 64 10.19 -7.86 2.67
N LYS A 65 10.68 -8.65 1.71
CA LYS A 65 10.53 -8.37 0.27
C LYS A 65 9.10 -8.55 -0.24
N THR A 66 8.33 -9.39 0.43
CA THR A 66 6.91 -9.63 0.16
C THR A 66 5.99 -8.90 1.14
N GLU A 67 6.54 -7.95 1.89
CA GLU A 67 5.81 -7.06 2.81
C GLU A 67 5.04 -7.77 3.92
N SER A 68 5.43 -9.01 4.19
CA SER A 68 4.92 -9.83 5.27
C SER A 68 5.71 -9.52 6.56
N TYR A 69 5.67 -8.27 7.02
CA TYR A 69 6.50 -7.78 8.12
C TYR A 69 6.22 -8.49 9.45
N GLY A 70 4.97 -8.88 9.72
CA GLY A 70 4.59 -9.68 10.88
C GLY A 70 5.28 -11.05 10.89
N LEU A 71 5.27 -11.75 9.73
CA LEU A 71 6.01 -13.00 9.58
C LEU A 71 7.52 -12.80 9.69
N ALA A 72 8.06 -11.69 9.14
CA ALA A 72 9.47 -11.35 9.28
C ALA A 72 9.89 -11.12 10.74
N ILE A 73 9.04 -10.46 11.54
CA ILE A 73 9.27 -10.24 12.98
C ILE A 73 9.23 -11.58 13.73
N LYS A 74 8.27 -12.45 13.40
CA LYS A 74 8.15 -13.79 13.99
C LYS A 74 9.41 -14.61 13.71
N ASP A 75 9.77 -14.79 12.43
CA ASP A 75 10.95 -15.56 12.03
C ASP A 75 12.24 -14.98 12.62
N ALA A 76 12.39 -13.65 12.64
CA ALA A 76 13.56 -13.03 13.26
C ALA A 76 13.59 -13.24 14.79
N THR A 77 12.43 -13.34 15.45
CA THR A 77 12.33 -13.66 16.88
C THR A 77 12.66 -15.13 17.15
N ASP A 78 12.19 -16.05 16.30
CA ASP A 78 12.55 -17.47 16.37
C ASP A 78 14.06 -17.65 16.17
N ALA A 79 14.66 -16.94 15.21
CA ALA A 79 16.10 -16.94 14.99
C ALA A 79 16.90 -16.42 16.21
N ILE A 80 16.42 -15.36 16.89
CA ILE A 80 17.06 -14.84 18.11
C ILE A 80 16.94 -15.84 19.26
N THR A 81 15.80 -16.52 19.38
CA THR A 81 15.57 -17.55 20.41
C THR A 81 16.52 -18.73 20.20
N MET A 82 16.77 -19.11 18.95
CA MET A 82 17.70 -20.19 18.60
C MET A 82 19.17 -19.80 18.78
N ASP A 83 19.56 -18.61 18.31
CA ASP A 83 20.92 -18.07 18.48
C ASP A 83 20.87 -16.59 18.91
N PRO A 84 20.97 -16.33 20.23
CA PRO A 84 20.96 -14.97 20.76
C PRO A 84 22.12 -14.08 20.30
N ASN A 85 23.20 -14.67 19.76
CA ASN A 85 24.36 -13.95 19.24
C ASN A 85 24.25 -13.65 17.74
N TYR A 86 23.19 -14.14 17.08
CA TYR A 86 23.02 -13.96 15.64
C TYR A 86 22.56 -12.55 15.28
N VAL A 87 23.54 -11.65 15.07
CA VAL A 87 23.32 -10.21 14.82
C VAL A 87 22.34 -9.94 13.67
N LYS A 88 22.35 -10.77 12.61
CA LYS A 88 21.46 -10.60 11.45
C LYS A 88 19.99 -10.68 11.85
N ALA A 89 19.61 -11.54 12.82
CA ALA A 89 18.22 -11.65 13.24
C ALA A 89 17.70 -10.37 13.92
N TYR A 90 18.49 -9.74 14.81
CA TYR A 90 18.13 -8.43 15.38
C TYR A 90 17.99 -7.36 14.30
N TYR A 91 18.87 -7.37 13.29
CA TYR A 91 18.78 -6.45 12.18
C TYR A 91 17.52 -6.67 11.34
N ARG A 92 17.16 -7.92 11.03
CA ARG A 92 15.92 -8.26 10.30
C ARG A 92 14.68 -7.83 11.10
N ARG A 93 14.61 -8.17 12.39
CA ARG A 93 13.51 -7.75 13.25
C ARG A 93 13.39 -6.23 13.35
N GLY A 94 14.51 -5.53 13.61
CA GLY A 94 14.52 -4.08 13.69
C GLY A 94 14.10 -3.40 12.38
N SER A 95 14.44 -3.98 11.23
CA SER A 95 14.04 -3.47 9.93
C SER A 95 12.56 -3.71 9.63
N ALA A 96 12.01 -4.86 10.03
CA ALA A 96 10.58 -5.13 9.89
C ALA A 96 9.72 -4.25 10.82
N GLU A 97 10.15 -4.05 12.07
CA GLU A 97 9.51 -3.10 13.02
C GLU A 97 9.57 -1.66 12.49
N LEU A 98 10.68 -1.26 11.87
CA LEU A 98 10.81 0.05 11.24
C LEU A 98 9.82 0.21 10.07
N ALA A 99 9.66 -0.82 9.24
CA ALA A 99 8.72 -0.84 8.11
C ALA A 99 7.26 -0.69 8.55
N LEU A 100 6.91 -1.16 9.77
CA LEU A 100 5.62 -0.98 10.41
C LEU A 100 5.44 0.34 11.17
N GLY A 101 6.48 1.19 11.21
CA GLY A 101 6.44 2.43 11.98
C GLY A 101 6.60 2.24 13.50
N HIS A 102 6.93 1.04 13.97
CA HIS A 102 7.18 0.73 15.38
C HIS A 102 8.58 1.23 15.83
N TYR A 103 8.80 2.55 15.75
CA TYR A 103 10.13 3.17 15.87
C TYR A 103 10.84 2.85 17.20
N LYS A 104 10.10 2.71 18.31
CA LYS A 104 10.66 2.36 19.62
C LYS A 104 11.20 0.91 19.64
N ALA A 105 10.46 -0.03 19.07
CA ALA A 105 10.86 -1.43 18.96
C ALA A 105 12.05 -1.58 17.99
N ALA A 106 12.00 -0.90 16.84
CA ALA A 106 13.10 -0.83 15.89
C ALA A 106 14.38 -0.28 16.53
N LEU A 107 14.28 0.85 17.27
CA LEU A 107 15.41 1.48 17.96
C LEU A 107 16.09 0.53 18.95
N LYS A 108 15.32 -0.26 19.71
CA LYS A 108 15.87 -1.26 20.64
C LYS A 108 16.70 -2.32 19.90
N ASN A 109 16.21 -2.82 18.78
CA ASN A 109 16.92 -3.80 17.97
C ASN A 109 18.19 -3.20 17.33
N PHE A 110 18.11 -2.03 16.68
CA PHE A 110 19.29 -1.40 16.07
C PHE A 110 20.36 -1.00 17.09
N ARG A 111 19.97 -0.61 18.31
CA ARG A 111 20.92 -0.37 19.41
C ARG A 111 21.76 -1.60 19.71
N LEU A 112 21.14 -2.79 19.74
CA LEU A 112 21.84 -4.06 19.95
C LEU A 112 22.76 -4.39 18.77
N VAL A 113 22.30 -4.19 17.53
CA VAL A 113 23.12 -4.41 16.32
C VAL A 113 24.35 -3.50 16.33
N VAL A 114 24.19 -2.21 16.60
CA VAL A 114 25.32 -1.25 16.67
C VAL A 114 26.28 -1.59 17.82
N LYS A 115 25.78 -2.12 18.94
CA LYS A 115 26.61 -2.61 20.04
C LYS A 115 27.45 -3.83 19.62
N MET A 116 26.85 -4.78 18.90
CA MET A 116 27.51 -6.02 18.45
C MET A 116 28.41 -5.82 17.22
N LYS A 117 28.06 -4.89 16.32
CA LYS A 117 28.80 -4.54 15.10
C LYS A 117 28.93 -3.02 14.95
N PRO A 118 29.84 -2.36 15.69
CA PRO A 118 29.97 -0.90 15.69
C PRO A 118 30.38 -0.29 14.34
N GLN A 119 31.03 -1.08 13.48
CA GLN A 119 31.50 -0.63 12.17
C GLN A 119 30.41 -0.67 11.09
N ASP A 120 29.29 -1.33 11.34
CA ASP A 120 28.17 -1.41 10.40
C ASP A 120 27.60 0.00 10.14
N LYS A 121 27.78 0.50 8.92
CA LYS A 121 27.36 1.85 8.54
C LYS A 121 25.83 1.94 8.43
N ASP A 122 25.20 0.90 7.91
CA ASP A 122 23.76 0.86 7.68
C ASP A 122 23.01 0.79 9.01
N ALA A 123 23.41 -0.12 9.90
CA ALA A 123 22.79 -0.25 11.23
C ALA A 123 22.88 1.06 12.04
N ARG A 124 24.00 1.80 11.92
CA ARG A 124 24.17 3.11 12.56
C ARG A 124 23.26 4.18 11.94
N MET A 125 23.08 4.16 10.63
CA MET A 125 22.16 5.07 9.95
C MET A 125 20.73 4.82 10.42
N LYS A 126 20.28 3.55 10.44
CA LYS A 126 18.95 3.15 10.90
C LYS A 126 18.72 3.44 12.38
N TYR A 127 19.73 3.24 13.23
CA TYR A 127 19.67 3.64 14.64
C TYR A 127 19.40 5.14 14.78
N LYS A 128 20.17 5.99 14.09
CA LYS A 128 20.00 7.45 14.12
C LYS A 128 18.64 7.88 13.57
N LEU A 129 18.18 7.24 12.49
CA LEU A 129 16.86 7.47 11.92
C LEU A 129 15.77 7.15 12.95
N CYS A 130 15.78 5.96 13.54
CA CYS A 130 14.78 5.58 14.55
C CYS A 130 14.80 6.53 15.76
N ASP A 131 15.98 6.92 16.24
CA ASP A 131 16.13 7.87 17.35
C ASP A 131 15.53 9.24 17.02
N LYS A 132 15.78 9.75 15.80
CA LYS A 132 15.17 10.98 15.29
C LYS A 132 13.64 10.85 15.23
N LEU A 133 13.12 9.77 14.64
CA LEU A 133 11.68 9.54 14.49
C LEU A 133 10.96 9.42 15.84
N VAL A 134 11.54 8.74 16.81
CA VAL A 134 10.98 8.64 18.17
C VAL A 134 10.92 10.02 18.85
N LYS A 135 11.96 10.84 18.70
CA LYS A 135 12.00 12.21 19.25
C LYS A 135 10.99 13.12 18.58
N GLU A 136 10.87 13.06 17.26
CA GLU A 136 9.87 13.82 16.49
C GLU A 136 8.44 13.42 16.88
N ALA A 137 8.16 12.12 17.02
CA ALA A 137 6.85 11.64 17.44
C ALA A 137 6.50 12.12 18.86
N ALA A 138 7.46 12.09 19.78
CA ALA A 138 7.28 12.61 21.14
C ALA A 138 7.06 14.13 21.16
N PHE A 139 7.78 14.87 20.32
CA PHE A 139 7.63 16.33 20.18
C PHE A 139 6.27 16.69 19.59
N ALA A 140 5.84 16.01 18.52
CA ALA A 140 4.53 16.22 17.90
C ALA A 140 3.38 15.91 18.87
N ALA A 141 3.49 14.84 19.66
CA ALA A 141 2.51 14.52 20.70
C ALA A 141 2.46 15.59 21.82
N ALA A 142 3.57 16.29 22.08
CA ALA A 142 3.65 17.34 23.08
C ALA A 142 3.11 18.71 22.60
N ILE A 143 3.01 18.93 21.28
CA ILE A 143 2.54 20.20 20.69
C ILE A 143 1.17 19.99 20.03
N GLN A 144 0.31 19.17 20.63
CA GLN A 144 -1.02 18.91 20.08
C GLN A 144 -1.92 20.15 20.24
N SER A 145 -1.72 21.18 19.41
CA SER A 145 -2.60 22.33 19.24
C SER A 145 -2.29 23.11 17.96
N GLU A 146 -3.35 23.39 17.20
CA GLU A 146 -3.49 24.42 16.15
C GLU A 146 -2.61 24.27 14.89
N LEU A 147 -2.93 23.27 14.07
CA LEU A 147 -2.76 23.43 12.62
C LEU A 147 -3.76 24.49 12.16
N ASN A 148 -3.30 25.72 11.96
CA ASN A 148 -4.09 26.74 11.30
C ASN A 148 -4.28 26.32 9.83
N ASP A 149 -5.53 26.18 9.40
CA ASP A 149 -5.86 26.05 7.98
C ASP A 149 -5.11 27.15 7.22
N PRO A 150 -4.30 26.83 6.20
CA PRO A 150 -3.60 27.86 5.45
C PRO A 150 -4.64 28.80 4.83
N CYS A 151 -4.58 30.08 5.19
CA CYS A 151 -5.53 31.07 4.73
C CYS A 151 -5.56 31.09 3.19
N LEU A 152 -6.74 30.86 2.60
CA LEU A 152 -6.98 30.86 1.15
C LEU A 152 -6.61 32.19 0.48
N ILE A 153 -6.70 33.30 1.21
CA ILE A 153 -6.59 34.66 0.67
C ILE A 153 -5.20 34.95 0.08
N PRO A 154 -4.07 34.72 0.79
CA PRO A 154 -2.73 34.84 0.20
C PRO A 154 -2.48 33.99 -1.05
N ILE A 155 -3.07 32.78 -1.11
CA ILE A 155 -2.88 31.86 -2.24
C ILE A 155 -3.60 32.38 -3.49
N LEU A 156 -4.85 32.83 -3.33
CA LEU A 156 -5.64 33.40 -4.44
C LEU A 156 -4.97 34.66 -5.01
N LEU A 157 -4.42 35.50 -4.14
CA LEU A 157 -3.68 36.72 -4.50
C LEU A 157 -2.27 36.46 -5.06
N THR A 158 -1.79 35.21 -5.05
CA THR A 158 -0.48 34.87 -5.63
C THR A 158 -0.50 35.11 -7.13
N VAL A 159 0.32 36.08 -7.57
CA VAL A 159 0.57 36.37 -8.99
C VAL A 159 1.48 35.27 -9.54
N ILE A 160 1.02 34.62 -10.60
CA ILE A 160 1.81 33.62 -11.31
C ILE A 160 2.76 34.34 -12.24
N ASP A 161 4.03 33.98 -12.21
CA ASP A 161 5.05 34.51 -13.10
C ASP A 161 4.62 34.36 -14.58
N SER A 162 4.85 35.39 -15.39
CA SER A 162 4.49 35.38 -16.81
C SER A 162 5.24 34.32 -17.62
N SER A 163 6.38 33.83 -17.11
CA SER A 163 7.14 32.71 -17.68
C SER A 163 6.51 31.33 -17.45
N TYR A 164 5.49 31.21 -16.59
CA TYR A 164 4.82 29.92 -16.36
C TYR A 164 4.04 29.49 -17.62
N ASP A 165 4.53 28.41 -18.22
CA ASP A 165 4.05 27.80 -19.48
C ASP A 165 3.17 26.56 -19.26
N GLY A 166 2.71 26.32 -18.03
CA GLY A 166 1.92 25.14 -17.68
C GLY A 166 0.41 25.38 -17.69
N PRO A 167 -0.36 24.30 -17.45
CA PRO A 167 -1.81 24.38 -17.40
C PRO A 167 -2.23 25.27 -16.23
N ARG A 168 -3.35 25.99 -16.44
CA ARG A 168 -3.89 26.96 -15.50
C ARG A 168 -5.27 26.52 -15.07
N LEU A 169 -5.43 26.27 -13.77
CA LEU A 169 -6.74 26.00 -13.20
C LEU A 169 -7.55 27.31 -13.15
N SER A 170 -8.84 27.23 -13.48
CA SER A 170 -9.75 28.36 -13.27
C SER A 170 -9.88 28.67 -11.78
N ASP A 171 -10.12 29.94 -11.44
CA ASP A 171 -10.38 30.34 -10.05
C ASP A 171 -11.66 29.67 -9.51
N ASP A 172 -12.64 29.39 -10.38
CA ASP A 172 -13.72 28.44 -10.09
C ASP A 172 -13.35 27.07 -10.64
N VAL A 173 -12.87 26.18 -9.78
CA VAL A 173 -12.44 24.82 -10.14
C VAL A 173 -13.53 24.04 -10.89
N LYS A 174 -14.82 24.30 -10.62
CA LYS A 174 -15.95 23.65 -11.30
C LYS A 174 -16.08 24.05 -12.77
N SER A 175 -15.52 25.20 -13.14
CA SER A 175 -15.49 25.70 -14.52
C SER A 175 -14.23 25.26 -15.30
N THR A 176 -13.36 24.45 -14.70
CA THR A 176 -12.12 23.97 -15.33
C THR A 176 -12.46 23.11 -16.55
N SER A 177 -11.88 23.42 -17.70
CA SER A 177 -12.01 22.60 -18.91
C SER A 177 -11.45 21.19 -18.68
N PRO A 178 -12.11 20.13 -19.19
CA PRO A 178 -11.54 18.79 -19.25
C PRO A 178 -10.15 18.72 -19.90
N ASP A 179 -9.83 19.65 -20.81
CA ASP A 179 -8.51 19.75 -21.46
C ASP A 179 -7.36 19.92 -20.45
N PHE A 180 -7.65 20.51 -19.28
CA PHE A 180 -6.68 20.65 -18.19
C PHE A 180 -6.05 19.32 -17.80
N ILE A 181 -6.81 18.22 -17.82
CA ILE A 181 -6.31 16.88 -17.47
C ILE A 181 -5.23 16.45 -18.48
N SER A 182 -5.53 16.58 -19.77
CA SER A 182 -4.61 16.22 -20.85
C SER A 182 -3.35 17.09 -20.84
N GLU A 183 -3.50 18.40 -20.62
CA GLU A 183 -2.36 19.33 -20.49
C GLU A 183 -1.50 19.03 -19.25
N LEU A 184 -2.13 18.67 -18.13
CA LEU A 184 -1.44 18.28 -16.90
C LEU A 184 -0.63 17.01 -17.10
N MET A 185 -1.23 15.99 -17.69
CA MET A 185 -0.56 14.72 -17.99
C MET A 185 0.60 14.91 -18.97
N ASP A 186 0.42 15.69 -20.05
CA ASP A 186 1.50 16.01 -20.98
C ASP A 186 2.67 16.73 -20.28
N ARG A 187 2.35 17.69 -19.39
CA ARG A 187 3.36 18.40 -18.61
C ARG A 187 4.17 17.46 -17.71
N PHE A 188 3.49 16.53 -17.03
CA PHE A 188 4.13 15.52 -16.20
C PHE A 188 4.97 14.53 -17.00
N LYS A 189 4.51 14.09 -18.19
CA LYS A 189 5.31 13.26 -19.11
C LYS A 189 6.59 13.96 -19.57
N ARG A 190 6.59 15.29 -19.64
CA ARG A 190 7.77 16.13 -19.93
C ARG A 190 8.65 16.41 -18.69
N GLY A 191 8.36 15.81 -17.54
CA GLY A 191 9.10 16.00 -16.30
C GLY A 191 8.97 17.39 -15.67
N LYS A 192 7.92 18.15 -16.05
CA LYS A 192 7.66 19.50 -15.51
C LYS A 192 6.61 19.45 -14.40
N LEU A 193 6.77 20.28 -13.37
CA LEU A 193 5.86 20.37 -12.23
C LEU A 193 4.72 21.35 -12.44
N LEU A 194 3.55 21.07 -11.84
CA LEU A 194 2.43 22.00 -11.76
C LEU A 194 2.77 23.18 -10.83
N HIS A 195 2.33 24.39 -11.15
CA HIS A 195 2.59 25.54 -10.29
C HIS A 195 2.01 25.33 -8.89
N ARG A 196 2.78 25.67 -7.84
CA ARG A 196 2.41 25.48 -6.42
C ARG A 196 1.02 26.03 -6.06
N LYS A 197 0.65 27.19 -6.61
CA LYS A 197 -0.70 27.78 -6.44
C LYS A 197 -1.80 26.78 -6.80
N TYR A 198 -1.70 26.15 -7.97
CA TYR A 198 -2.72 25.22 -8.46
C TYR A 198 -2.72 23.91 -7.68
N VAL A 199 -1.56 23.43 -7.22
CA VAL A 199 -1.47 22.28 -6.32
C VAL A 199 -2.28 22.54 -5.05
N ILE A 200 -2.05 23.67 -4.39
CA ILE A 200 -2.75 24.01 -3.15
C ILE A 200 -4.26 24.18 -3.40
N LEU A 201 -4.66 24.86 -4.50
CA LEU A 201 -6.07 25.02 -4.85
C LEU A 201 -6.77 23.66 -5.06
N ILE A 202 -6.13 22.74 -5.78
CA ILE A 202 -6.64 21.37 -5.97
C ILE A 202 -6.80 20.69 -4.61
N LEU A 203 -5.78 20.71 -3.75
CA LEU A 203 -5.85 20.04 -2.43
C LEU A 203 -6.96 20.61 -1.54
N LEU A 204 -7.17 21.92 -1.53
CA LEU A 204 -8.22 22.55 -0.74
C LEU A 204 -9.62 22.18 -1.24
N GLU A 205 -9.84 22.17 -2.57
CA GLU A 205 -11.12 21.72 -3.13
C GLU A 205 -11.34 20.22 -2.95
N MET A 206 -10.28 19.41 -3.00
CA MET A 206 -10.37 17.98 -2.70
C MET A 206 -10.72 17.72 -1.23
N LYS A 207 -10.13 18.46 -0.28
CA LYS A 207 -10.49 18.38 1.15
C LYS A 207 -11.97 18.67 1.35
N LYS A 208 -12.49 19.73 0.72
CA LYS A 208 -13.91 20.10 0.76
C LYS A 208 -14.82 19.07 0.10
N LEU A 209 -14.42 18.53 -1.06
CA LEU A 209 -15.17 17.51 -1.76
C LEU A 209 -15.26 16.24 -0.92
N PHE A 210 -14.12 15.70 -0.48
CA PHE A 210 -14.07 14.45 0.25
C PHE A 210 -14.71 14.53 1.62
N SER A 211 -14.61 15.66 2.33
CA SER A 211 -15.29 15.83 3.62
C SER A 211 -16.82 15.80 3.52
N SER A 212 -17.37 16.09 2.33
CA SER A 212 -18.81 15.98 2.06
C SER A 212 -19.28 14.55 1.70
N LEU A 213 -18.36 13.63 1.43
CA LEU A 213 -18.69 12.25 1.06
C LEU A 213 -18.85 11.34 2.30
N PRO A 214 -19.67 10.28 2.21
CA PRO A 214 -19.72 9.23 3.23
C PRO A 214 -18.45 8.37 3.22
N SER A 215 -18.26 7.58 4.28
CA SER A 215 -17.14 6.63 4.39
C SER A 215 -17.31 5.43 3.45
N LEU A 216 -18.56 5.04 3.17
CA LEU A 216 -18.93 4.06 2.14
C LEU A 216 -19.61 4.78 0.97
N LEU A 217 -19.04 4.71 -0.22
CA LEU A 217 -19.66 5.22 -1.43
C LEU A 217 -20.70 4.23 -1.95
N ARG A 218 -21.87 4.70 -2.39
CA ARG A 218 -22.83 3.89 -3.13
C ARG A 218 -22.85 4.37 -4.58
N ILE A 219 -22.42 3.51 -5.50
CA ILE A 219 -22.23 3.85 -6.91
C ILE A 219 -23.22 3.01 -7.71
N THR A 220 -24.19 3.69 -8.32
CA THR A 220 -25.19 3.05 -9.16
C THR A 220 -24.88 3.36 -10.62
N LEU A 221 -24.77 2.32 -11.45
CA LEU A 221 -24.60 2.50 -12.88
C LEU A 221 -25.91 3.04 -13.49
N PRO A 222 -25.87 3.89 -14.52
CA PRO A 222 -27.08 4.34 -15.21
C PRO A 222 -27.73 3.20 -15.99
N ASP A 223 -29.04 3.22 -16.20
CA ASP A 223 -29.77 2.22 -16.99
C ASP A 223 -29.57 2.42 -18.50
N ALA A 224 -28.32 2.31 -18.95
CA ALA A 224 -27.91 2.31 -20.34
C ALA A 224 -27.24 0.96 -20.67
N ASN A 225 -27.42 0.48 -21.90
CA ASN A 225 -26.93 -0.84 -22.32
C ASN A 225 -25.40 -0.97 -22.31
N ASP A 226 -24.68 0.14 -22.39
CA ASP A 226 -23.22 0.25 -22.36
C ASP A 226 -22.68 0.78 -21.03
N ALA A 227 -23.55 0.95 -20.03
CA ALA A 227 -23.16 1.41 -18.70
C ALA A 227 -22.19 0.42 -18.05
N HIS A 228 -21.05 0.94 -17.62
CA HIS A 228 -19.99 0.18 -17.00
C HIS A 228 -19.19 1.06 -16.04
N ILE A 229 -18.34 0.43 -15.22
CA ILE A 229 -17.31 1.09 -14.42
C ILE A 229 -16.03 0.28 -14.43
N THR A 230 -14.89 0.97 -14.45
CA THR A 230 -13.57 0.36 -14.37
C THR A 230 -13.00 0.47 -12.96
N VAL A 231 -12.60 -0.64 -12.36
CA VAL A 231 -11.94 -0.72 -11.05
C VAL A 231 -10.46 -1.01 -11.25
N CYS A 232 -9.61 -0.08 -10.84
CA CYS A 232 -8.16 -0.21 -10.76
C CYS A 232 -7.75 -0.48 -9.31
N GLY A 233 -6.73 -1.32 -9.12
CA GLY A 233 -6.07 -1.50 -7.84
C GLY A 233 -4.95 -0.50 -7.62
N ASP A 234 -3.95 -0.93 -6.85
CA ASP A 234 -2.79 -0.12 -6.47
C ASP A 234 -2.03 0.37 -7.71
N THR A 235 -1.51 1.60 -7.63
CA THR A 235 -0.72 2.22 -8.72
C THR A 235 0.65 2.70 -8.25
N HIS A 236 0.84 2.95 -6.95
CA HIS A 236 2.12 3.19 -6.29
C HIS A 236 3.07 4.11 -7.06
N GLY A 237 2.59 5.29 -7.47
CA GLY A 237 3.42 6.28 -8.15
C GLY A 237 4.00 5.84 -9.49
N GLN A 238 3.42 4.83 -10.14
CA GLN A 238 3.77 4.41 -11.51
C GLN A 238 2.99 5.23 -12.56
N PHE A 239 3.28 6.54 -12.63
CA PHE A 239 2.53 7.49 -13.47
C PHE A 239 2.43 7.10 -14.95
N TYR A 240 3.48 6.52 -15.52
CA TYR A 240 3.51 6.14 -16.93
C TYR A 240 2.61 4.94 -17.20
N ASP A 241 2.51 4.01 -16.25
CA ASP A 241 1.57 2.88 -16.33
C ASP A 241 0.12 3.34 -16.14
N VAL A 242 -0.12 4.32 -15.25
CA VAL A 242 -1.45 4.96 -15.14
C VAL A 242 -1.84 5.63 -16.46
N CYS A 243 -0.92 6.31 -17.13
CA CYS A 243 -1.16 6.84 -18.48
C CYS A 243 -1.46 5.73 -19.49
N ASN A 244 -0.82 4.56 -19.36
CA ASN A 244 -1.07 3.41 -20.21
C ASN A 244 -2.48 2.82 -19.98
N ILE A 245 -2.96 2.76 -18.73
CA ILE A 245 -4.35 2.37 -18.44
C ILE A 245 -5.33 3.25 -19.22
N PHE A 246 -5.16 4.57 -19.20
CA PHE A 246 -6.04 5.47 -19.94
C PHE A 246 -5.88 5.39 -21.46
N HIS A 247 -4.69 5.01 -21.95
CA HIS A 247 -4.49 4.74 -23.37
C HIS A 247 -5.25 3.47 -23.81
N LEU A 248 -5.21 2.42 -22.99
CA LEU A 248 -5.84 1.13 -23.29
C LEU A 248 -7.37 1.13 -23.09
N ASN A 249 -7.85 1.84 -22.07
CA ASN A 249 -9.24 1.77 -21.59
C ASN A 249 -10.00 3.11 -21.71
N GLY A 250 -9.37 4.10 -22.34
CA GLY A 250 -9.94 5.44 -22.53
C GLY A 250 -9.82 6.33 -21.29
N MET A 251 -9.84 7.64 -21.52
CA MET A 251 -9.81 8.64 -20.45
C MET A 251 -11.11 8.59 -19.61
N PRO A 252 -11.04 8.93 -18.31
CA PRO A 252 -12.24 9.10 -17.50
C PRO A 252 -13.17 10.16 -18.08
N SER A 253 -14.46 9.85 -18.12
CA SER A 253 -15.50 10.75 -18.64
C SER A 253 -16.85 10.44 -17.98
N GLY A 254 -17.93 11.10 -18.41
CA GLY A 254 -19.28 10.75 -17.98
C GLY A 254 -19.70 9.32 -18.35
N ASP A 255 -19.20 8.82 -19.48
CA ASP A 255 -19.55 7.51 -20.03
C ASP A 255 -18.48 6.44 -19.75
N ASN A 256 -17.35 6.84 -19.14
CA ASN A 256 -16.24 5.95 -18.77
C ASN A 256 -15.78 6.21 -17.33
N PRO A 257 -16.57 5.79 -16.32
CA PRO A 257 -16.23 6.00 -14.92
C PRO A 257 -15.14 5.04 -14.43
N TYR A 258 -14.36 5.52 -13.47
CA TYR A 258 -13.26 4.79 -12.83
C TYR A 258 -13.37 4.81 -11.30
N LEU A 259 -12.95 3.72 -10.67
CA LEU A 259 -12.67 3.62 -9.25
C LEU A 259 -11.21 3.19 -9.08
N PHE A 260 -10.39 3.99 -8.40
CA PHE A 260 -9.04 3.60 -7.99
C PHE A 260 -9.07 3.21 -6.50
N ASN A 261 -8.72 1.96 -6.24
CA ASN A 261 -8.92 1.31 -4.94
C ASN A 261 -7.68 1.44 -4.03
N GLY A 262 -7.33 2.67 -3.69
CA GLY A 262 -6.21 2.99 -2.79
C GLY A 262 -4.82 2.83 -3.39
N ASP A 263 -3.82 3.20 -2.59
CA ASP A 263 -2.39 3.04 -2.86
C ASP A 263 -1.98 3.70 -4.20
N PHE A 264 -2.26 5.00 -4.26
CA PHE A 264 -1.88 5.86 -5.38
C PHE A 264 -0.40 6.25 -5.34
N VAL A 265 0.13 6.33 -4.11
CA VAL A 265 1.44 6.91 -3.81
C VAL A 265 2.38 5.89 -3.19
N ASP A 266 3.58 6.38 -2.86
CA ASP A 266 4.71 5.63 -2.31
C ASP A 266 5.29 4.61 -3.29
N ARG A 267 6.53 4.18 -3.00
CA ARG A 267 7.29 3.18 -3.75
C ARG A 267 7.76 3.69 -5.10
N GLY A 268 6.86 3.94 -6.05
CA GLY A 268 7.19 4.60 -7.30
C GLY A 268 7.58 6.06 -7.08
N SER A 269 8.45 6.55 -7.95
CA SER A 269 9.04 7.89 -7.83
C SER A 269 8.29 8.98 -8.60
N PHE A 270 7.06 8.67 -9.03
CA PHE A 270 6.13 9.60 -9.70
C PHE A 270 4.77 9.65 -8.98
N SER A 271 4.80 9.55 -7.64
CA SER A 271 3.60 9.53 -6.80
C SER A 271 2.81 10.84 -6.88
N PHE A 272 3.52 11.97 -6.91
CA PHE A 272 2.92 13.29 -7.08
C PHE A 272 2.13 13.39 -8.40
N GLU A 273 2.72 12.94 -9.50
CA GLU A 273 2.10 12.99 -10.82
C GLU A 273 0.83 12.11 -10.89
N VAL A 274 0.87 10.92 -10.30
CA VAL A 274 -0.31 10.04 -10.17
C VAL A 274 -1.42 10.74 -9.39
N VAL A 275 -1.16 11.10 -8.12
CA VAL A 275 -2.22 11.60 -7.24
C VAL A 275 -2.81 12.92 -7.74
N MET A 276 -1.99 13.81 -8.31
CA MET A 276 -2.49 15.08 -8.87
C MET A 276 -3.33 14.88 -10.13
N THR A 277 -2.99 13.89 -10.95
CA THR A 277 -3.81 13.53 -12.12
C THR A 277 -5.16 12.98 -11.68
N LEU A 278 -5.16 12.06 -10.71
CA LEU A 278 -6.39 11.48 -10.16
C LEU A 278 -7.27 12.53 -9.46
N PHE A 279 -6.66 13.46 -8.73
CA PHE A 279 -7.40 14.56 -8.08
C PHE A 279 -7.99 15.53 -9.10
N ALA A 280 -7.25 15.90 -10.16
CA ALA A 280 -7.79 16.72 -11.24
C ALA A 280 -8.98 16.04 -11.92
N MET A 281 -8.86 14.74 -12.22
CA MET A 281 -9.94 13.91 -12.78
C MET A 281 -11.15 13.84 -11.83
N LYS A 282 -10.93 13.70 -10.51
CA LYS A 282 -11.99 13.70 -9.51
C LYS A 282 -12.73 15.04 -9.43
N LEU A 283 -12.03 16.16 -9.55
CA LEU A 283 -12.64 17.49 -9.51
C LEU A 283 -13.51 17.76 -10.75
N ILE A 284 -13.03 17.33 -11.93
CA ILE A 284 -13.73 17.53 -13.20
C ILE A 284 -14.88 16.52 -13.38
N TYR A 285 -14.70 15.28 -12.95
CA TYR A 285 -15.68 14.20 -13.04
C TYR A 285 -16.07 13.64 -11.66
N PRO A 286 -16.64 14.44 -10.75
CA PRO A 286 -16.84 14.06 -9.35
C PRO A 286 -17.81 12.90 -9.13
N LYS A 287 -18.69 12.63 -10.12
CA LYS A 287 -19.65 11.52 -10.08
C LYS A 287 -19.15 10.25 -10.80
N HIS A 288 -18.03 10.32 -11.51
CA HIS A 288 -17.57 9.24 -12.38
C HIS A 288 -16.15 8.79 -12.06
N VAL A 289 -15.36 9.59 -11.33
CA VAL A 289 -14.06 9.18 -10.79
C VAL A 289 -14.20 9.00 -9.29
N HIS A 290 -13.84 7.84 -8.78
CA HIS A 290 -13.95 7.45 -7.37
C HIS A 290 -12.58 7.04 -6.86
N LEU A 291 -12.21 7.52 -5.68
CA LEU A 291 -10.91 7.28 -5.08
C LEU A 291 -11.18 6.76 -3.68
N LEU A 292 -10.71 5.55 -3.38
CA LEU A 292 -10.77 4.95 -2.05
C LEU A 292 -9.43 5.06 -1.36
N ARG A 293 -9.44 5.04 -0.03
CA ARG A 293 -8.23 5.11 0.79
C ARG A 293 -7.55 3.75 0.86
N GLY A 294 -6.27 3.68 0.50
CA GLY A 294 -5.39 2.56 0.80
C GLY A 294 -4.55 2.80 2.04
N ASN A 295 -3.77 1.80 2.45
CA ASN A 295 -2.90 1.94 3.61
C ASN A 295 -1.75 2.92 3.37
N HIS A 296 -1.35 3.13 2.10
CA HIS A 296 -0.32 4.10 1.73
C HIS A 296 -0.81 5.55 1.70
N GLU A 297 -2.12 5.82 1.78
CA GLU A 297 -2.64 7.16 2.05
C GLU A 297 -2.66 7.47 3.57
N SER A 298 -1.52 7.20 4.23
CA SER A 298 -1.29 7.43 5.66
C SER A 298 0.09 8.02 5.94
N LYS A 299 0.17 8.83 7.01
CA LYS A 299 1.40 9.55 7.37
C LYS A 299 2.58 8.63 7.62
N ASN A 300 2.35 7.50 8.31
CA ASN A 300 3.41 6.56 8.64
C ASN A 300 4.00 5.92 7.38
N MET A 301 3.15 5.54 6.43
CA MET A 301 3.61 4.96 5.17
C MET A 301 4.36 6.00 4.33
N ASN A 302 3.78 7.20 4.14
CA ASN A 302 4.38 8.24 3.33
C ASN A 302 5.78 8.66 3.80
N LYS A 303 5.99 8.69 5.13
CA LYS A 303 7.28 9.02 5.73
C LYS A 303 8.37 8.01 5.39
N ILE A 304 8.00 6.74 5.25
CA ILE A 304 8.92 5.62 5.07
C ILE A 304 9.12 5.31 3.59
N TYR A 305 8.04 5.33 2.80
CA TYR A 305 7.98 4.77 1.45
C TYR A 305 8.03 5.79 0.31
N GLY A 306 8.28 7.06 0.65
CA GLY A 306 8.85 8.04 -0.29
C GLY A 306 7.96 9.22 -0.63
N PHE A 307 6.64 9.14 -0.45
CA PHE A 307 5.76 10.23 -0.82
C PHE A 307 6.06 11.51 -0.03
N GLU A 308 6.31 11.42 1.29
CA GLU A 308 6.69 12.59 2.10
C GLU A 308 7.98 13.24 1.57
N GLY A 309 8.98 12.42 1.22
CA GLY A 309 10.24 12.90 0.67
C GLY A 309 10.07 13.50 -0.73
N GLU A 310 9.20 12.92 -1.56
CA GLU A 310 8.93 13.37 -2.92
C GLU A 310 8.26 14.75 -2.90
N ILE A 311 7.24 14.94 -2.06
CA ILE A 311 6.55 16.23 -1.92
C ILE A 311 7.49 17.29 -1.35
N LYS A 312 8.32 16.97 -0.35
CA LYS A 312 9.30 17.93 0.19
C LYS A 312 10.40 18.28 -0.80
N HIS A 313 10.72 17.39 -1.74
CA HIS A 313 11.69 17.66 -2.80
C HIS A 313 11.08 18.52 -3.92
N LYS A 314 9.86 18.21 -4.37
CA LYS A 314 9.18 18.91 -5.47
C LYS A 314 8.54 20.24 -5.03
N TYR A 315 8.15 20.34 -3.77
CA TYR A 315 7.47 21.49 -3.17
C TYR A 315 8.00 21.78 -1.75
N ASP A 316 7.19 21.57 -0.71
CA ASP A 316 7.51 21.94 0.67
C ASP A 316 6.64 21.18 1.70
N GLU A 317 6.94 21.38 2.99
CA GLU A 317 6.22 20.79 4.12
C GLU A 317 4.72 21.14 4.13
N THR A 318 4.36 22.36 3.70
CA THR A 318 2.94 22.81 3.74
C THR A 318 2.10 21.98 2.78
N VAL A 319 2.62 21.72 1.58
CA VAL A 319 1.94 20.86 0.60
C VAL A 319 1.77 19.44 1.14
N MET A 320 2.77 18.89 1.85
CA MET A 320 2.66 17.56 2.44
C MET A 320 1.63 17.48 3.57
N LEU A 321 1.56 18.50 4.43
CA LEU A 321 0.55 18.57 5.48
C LEU A 321 -0.86 18.60 4.86
N LEU A 322 -1.05 19.38 3.80
CA LEU A 322 -2.32 19.40 3.05
C LEU A 322 -2.67 18.05 2.44
N PHE A 323 -1.70 17.33 1.84
CA PHE A 323 -1.94 15.96 1.36
C PHE A 323 -2.40 15.04 2.49
N THR A 324 -1.75 15.09 3.65
CA THR A 324 -2.11 14.29 4.83
C THR A 324 -3.56 14.57 5.26
N GLU A 325 -3.96 15.84 5.31
CA GLU A 325 -5.34 16.22 5.63
C GLU A 325 -6.34 15.73 4.58
N VAL A 326 -6.03 15.85 3.29
CA VAL A 326 -6.89 15.38 2.19
C VAL A 326 -7.04 13.87 2.24
N PHE A 327 -5.94 13.13 2.44
CA PHE A 327 -5.95 11.67 2.55
C PHE A 327 -6.80 11.18 3.71
N ASN A 328 -6.83 11.90 4.83
CA ASN A 328 -7.72 11.58 5.95
C ASN A 328 -9.20 11.62 5.58
N TRP A 329 -9.60 12.37 4.55
CA TRP A 329 -11.00 12.44 4.11
C TRP A 329 -11.38 11.44 3.02
N LEU A 330 -10.44 10.70 2.43
CA LEU A 330 -10.71 9.70 1.41
C LEU A 330 -11.73 8.66 1.93
N PRO A 331 -12.80 8.34 1.17
CA PRO A 331 -13.72 7.25 1.48
C PRO A 331 -12.99 5.91 1.64
N LEU A 332 -13.50 5.02 2.48
CA LEU A 332 -12.84 3.75 2.83
C LEU A 332 -13.29 2.59 1.96
N ALA A 333 -14.50 2.66 1.41
CA ALA A 333 -15.13 1.57 0.66
C ALA A 333 -16.11 2.11 -0.37
N ALA A 334 -16.49 1.26 -1.34
CA ALA A 334 -17.59 1.52 -2.25
C ALA A 334 -18.43 0.27 -2.49
N VAL A 335 -19.73 0.44 -2.74
CA VAL A 335 -20.62 -0.62 -3.23
C VAL A 335 -21.10 -0.25 -4.64
N LEU A 336 -20.88 -1.15 -5.60
CA LEU A 336 -21.33 -1.02 -6.98
C LEU A 336 -22.66 -1.74 -7.17
N ASP A 337 -23.68 -1.02 -7.65
CA ASP A 337 -25.06 -1.49 -7.88
C ASP A 337 -25.64 -2.35 -6.74
N ASN A 338 -25.27 -2.06 -5.49
CA ASN A 338 -25.64 -2.85 -4.28
C ASN A 338 -25.26 -4.34 -4.36
N ARG A 339 -24.26 -4.72 -5.15
CA ARG A 339 -23.87 -6.12 -5.37
C ARG A 339 -22.39 -6.40 -5.12
N VAL A 340 -21.52 -5.44 -5.46
CA VAL A 340 -20.06 -5.62 -5.33
C VAL A 340 -19.49 -4.65 -4.32
N LEU A 341 -18.93 -5.14 -3.22
CA LEU A 341 -18.16 -4.33 -2.28
C LEU A 341 -16.71 -4.20 -2.77
N VAL A 342 -16.19 -2.97 -2.78
CA VAL A 342 -14.81 -2.64 -3.11
C VAL A 342 -14.14 -2.00 -1.91
N VAL A 343 -13.04 -2.59 -1.43
CA VAL A 343 -12.21 -2.11 -0.31
C VAL A 343 -10.75 -2.30 -0.64
N HIS A 344 -9.83 -1.52 -0.10
CA HIS A 344 -8.41 -1.69 -0.43
C HIS A 344 -7.83 -3.01 0.13
N GLY A 345 -7.91 -3.15 1.46
CA GLY A 345 -7.43 -4.29 2.24
C GLY A 345 -8.42 -5.47 2.21
N GLY A 346 -9.32 -5.56 3.19
CA GLY A 346 -10.23 -6.69 3.24
C GLY A 346 -11.29 -6.61 4.33
N LEU A 347 -11.67 -7.77 4.86
CA LEU A 347 -12.76 -7.91 5.83
C LEU A 347 -12.25 -7.86 7.29
N PHE A 348 -13.20 -7.99 8.20
CA PHE A 348 -13.10 -7.61 9.60
C PHE A 348 -12.75 -8.76 10.55
N GLY A 349 -12.20 -8.40 11.71
CA GLY A 349 -11.99 -9.32 12.82
C GLY A 349 -13.29 -9.80 13.50
N GLU A 350 -14.38 -9.08 13.31
CA GLU A 350 -15.70 -9.36 13.88
C GLU A 350 -16.65 -9.94 12.83
N ASP A 351 -17.60 -10.77 13.27
CA ASP A 351 -18.71 -11.25 12.45
C ASP A 351 -19.85 -10.22 12.42
N ASP A 352 -20.81 -10.38 11.50
CA ASP A 352 -22.04 -9.57 11.40
C ASP A 352 -21.83 -8.05 11.23
N VAL A 353 -20.67 -7.64 10.71
CA VAL A 353 -20.40 -6.24 10.36
C VAL A 353 -21.27 -5.84 9.17
N SER A 354 -22.06 -4.77 9.34
CA SER A 354 -22.96 -4.26 8.31
C SER A 354 -22.32 -3.17 7.45
N LEU A 355 -22.90 -2.91 6.27
CA LEU A 355 -22.54 -1.74 5.46
C LEU A 355 -22.76 -0.42 6.22
N GLU A 356 -23.77 -0.35 7.09
CA GLU A 356 -24.04 0.81 7.94
C GLU A 356 -22.93 1.05 8.96
N ASP A 357 -22.25 0.00 9.43
CA ASP A 357 -21.11 0.14 10.34
C ASP A 357 -19.91 0.77 9.61
N ILE A 358 -19.70 0.43 8.33
CA ILE A 358 -18.69 1.07 7.48
C ILE A 358 -19.02 2.55 7.23
N GLU A 359 -20.30 2.88 6.99
CA GLU A 359 -20.75 4.25 6.78
C GLU A 359 -20.49 5.15 8.01
N LYS A 360 -20.62 4.61 9.22
CA LYS A 360 -20.45 5.33 10.49
C LYS A 360 -18.99 5.56 10.90
N ILE A 361 -18.01 4.99 10.19
CA ILE A 361 -16.59 5.15 10.55
C ILE A 361 -16.19 6.63 10.46
N GLU A 362 -15.70 7.16 11.58
CA GLU A 362 -15.04 8.48 11.65
C GLU A 362 -13.65 8.42 11.01
N ARG A 363 -13.61 8.57 9.68
CA ARG A 363 -12.40 8.30 8.89
C ARG A 363 -11.36 9.43 8.86
N ASN A 364 -11.70 10.64 9.31
CA ASN A 364 -10.89 11.88 9.24
C ASN A 364 -9.72 11.91 10.23
N ARG A 365 -8.91 10.85 10.23
CA ARG A 365 -7.80 10.58 11.14
C ARG A 365 -6.81 9.62 10.49
N GLU A 366 -5.65 9.48 11.10
CA GLU A 366 -4.75 8.37 10.77
C GLU A 366 -5.40 7.02 11.10
N PRO A 367 -5.15 5.98 10.28
CA PRO A 367 -5.65 4.64 10.56
C PRO A 367 -5.21 4.16 11.95
N PRO A 368 -6.13 3.63 12.78
CA PRO A 368 -5.75 2.99 14.04
C PRO A 368 -4.98 1.67 13.81
N GLU A 369 -4.31 1.17 14.85
CA GLU A 369 -3.63 -0.13 14.83
C GLU A 369 -4.60 -1.33 14.73
N SER A 370 -5.89 -1.12 15.01
CA SER A 370 -6.95 -2.14 14.91
C SER A 370 -8.34 -1.53 14.72
N GLY A 371 -9.33 -2.37 14.42
CA GLY A 371 -10.73 -1.99 14.20
C GLY A 371 -11.08 -1.80 12.73
N TYR A 372 -12.35 -1.52 12.43
CA TYR A 372 -12.89 -1.59 11.05
C TYR A 372 -12.12 -0.77 10.02
N MET A 373 -11.72 0.45 10.39
CA MET A 373 -10.90 1.29 9.51
C MET A 373 -9.55 0.63 9.19
N SER A 374 -8.91 0.00 10.18
CA SER A 374 -7.64 -0.70 9.99
C SER A 374 -7.82 -1.93 9.09
N ASP A 375 -8.83 -2.74 9.39
CA ASP A 375 -9.13 -3.99 8.68
C ASP A 375 -9.42 -3.73 7.18
N LEU A 376 -10.22 -2.70 6.87
CA LEU A 376 -10.53 -2.26 5.49
C LEU A 376 -9.28 -1.88 4.68
N MET A 377 -8.18 -1.51 5.34
CA MET A 377 -6.95 -1.08 4.68
C MET A 377 -5.82 -2.11 4.74
N TRP A 378 -5.86 -3.07 5.67
CA TRP A 378 -4.70 -3.94 5.97
C TRP A 378 -4.97 -5.44 5.94
N SER A 379 -6.23 -5.88 6.00
CA SER A 379 -6.55 -7.30 6.02
C SER A 379 -6.29 -7.98 4.67
N ASP A 380 -5.91 -9.25 4.70
CA ASP A 380 -5.66 -10.08 3.51
C ASP A 380 -6.52 -11.36 3.53
N PRO A 381 -6.93 -11.88 2.36
CA PRO A 381 -7.56 -13.20 2.29
C PRO A 381 -6.57 -14.32 2.63
N GLN A 382 -7.07 -15.44 3.15
CA GLN A 382 -6.33 -16.68 3.34
C GLN A 382 -7.10 -17.88 2.76
N PRO A 383 -6.41 -18.92 2.26
CA PRO A 383 -7.08 -20.01 1.55
C PRO A 383 -7.87 -20.96 2.47
N PHE A 384 -7.66 -20.91 3.77
CA PHE A 384 -8.31 -21.79 4.76
C PHE A 384 -9.33 -21.03 5.60
N ALA A 385 -10.35 -21.74 6.06
CA ALA A 385 -11.44 -21.18 6.85
C ALA A 385 -10.97 -20.53 8.17
N GLY A 386 -11.78 -19.60 8.67
CA GLY A 386 -11.57 -18.85 9.91
C GLY A 386 -10.74 -17.59 9.72
N ARG A 387 -10.24 -17.08 10.84
CA ARG A 387 -9.35 -15.90 10.89
C ARG A 387 -7.97 -16.30 11.38
N GLY A 388 -6.95 -15.61 10.89
CA GLY A 388 -5.56 -15.80 11.29
C GLY A 388 -4.87 -14.46 11.58
N PRO A 389 -3.71 -14.47 12.24
CA PRO A 389 -2.90 -13.27 12.36
C PRO A 389 -2.50 -12.78 10.97
N SER A 390 -2.52 -11.46 10.77
CA SER A 390 -2.03 -10.88 9.52
C SER A 390 -0.54 -11.15 9.34
N LYS A 391 -0.16 -11.57 8.14
CA LYS A 391 1.25 -11.69 7.75
C LYS A 391 1.99 -10.36 7.78
N ARG A 392 1.26 -9.24 7.71
CA ARG A 392 1.79 -7.87 7.76
C ARG A 392 2.05 -7.40 9.19
N GLY A 393 1.42 -8.01 10.19
CA GLY A 393 1.53 -7.60 11.59
C GLY A 393 0.55 -6.49 11.98
N ILE A 394 -0.32 -6.08 11.06
CA ILE A 394 -1.48 -5.19 11.26
C ILE A 394 -2.65 -5.72 10.41
N GLY A 395 -3.88 -5.56 10.89
CA GLY A 395 -5.07 -6.22 10.32
C GLY A 395 -5.10 -7.72 10.63
N LEU A 396 -5.84 -8.48 9.83
CA LEU A 396 -5.98 -9.94 9.97
C LEU A 396 -5.93 -10.67 8.63
N SER A 397 -5.82 -11.99 8.72
CA SER A 397 -6.07 -12.89 7.59
C SER A 397 -7.49 -13.46 7.71
N PHE A 398 -8.29 -13.48 6.65
CA PHE A 398 -9.68 -13.97 6.68
C PHE A 398 -9.98 -15.02 5.60
N GLY A 399 -10.68 -16.09 5.98
CA GLY A 399 -10.97 -17.23 5.13
C GLY A 399 -12.20 -17.08 4.22
N PRO A 400 -12.46 -18.11 3.39
CA PRO A 400 -13.63 -18.15 2.52
C PRO A 400 -14.94 -18.10 3.30
N ASP A 401 -15.05 -18.79 4.44
CA ASP A 401 -16.21 -18.76 5.33
C ASP A 401 -16.56 -17.34 5.80
N ILE A 402 -15.56 -16.54 6.15
CA ILE A 402 -15.75 -15.13 6.55
C ILE A 402 -16.25 -14.28 5.38
N THR A 403 -15.74 -14.54 4.18
CA THR A 403 -16.17 -13.84 2.97
C THR A 403 -17.61 -14.18 2.62
N HIS A 404 -17.97 -15.47 2.60
CA HIS A 404 -19.33 -15.92 2.33
C HIS A 404 -20.31 -15.35 3.36
N ALA A 405 -20.00 -15.43 4.66
CA ALA A 405 -20.87 -14.92 5.72
C ALA A 405 -21.10 -13.40 5.61
N PHE A 406 -20.06 -12.62 5.36
CA PHE A 406 -20.19 -11.17 5.21
C PHE A 406 -21.04 -10.78 3.98
N LEU A 407 -20.82 -11.47 2.85
CA LEU A 407 -21.56 -11.21 1.62
C LEU A 407 -23.04 -11.61 1.77
N GLU A 408 -23.33 -12.75 2.38
CA GLU A 408 -24.71 -13.20 2.66
C GLU A 408 -25.42 -12.23 3.62
N TYR A 409 -24.77 -11.81 4.70
CA TYR A 409 -25.35 -10.91 5.69
C TYR A 409 -25.72 -9.54 5.10
N ASN A 410 -24.94 -9.05 4.13
CA ASN A 410 -25.12 -7.73 3.51
C ASN A 410 -25.83 -7.76 2.14
N ASP A 411 -26.35 -8.92 1.71
CA ASP A 411 -26.97 -9.13 0.39
C ASP A 411 -26.05 -8.69 -0.78
N LEU A 412 -24.78 -9.13 -0.73
CA LEU A 412 -23.76 -8.84 -1.73
C LEU A 412 -23.33 -10.12 -2.46
N ASP A 413 -22.85 -9.95 -3.69
CA ASP A 413 -22.39 -11.04 -4.53
C ASP A 413 -20.89 -11.27 -4.46
N LEU A 414 -20.12 -10.20 -4.27
CA LEU A 414 -18.70 -10.18 -4.54
C LEU A 414 -17.95 -9.15 -3.71
N LEU A 415 -16.76 -9.54 -3.23
CA LEU A 415 -15.75 -8.67 -2.66
C LEU A 415 -14.63 -8.45 -3.69
N VAL A 416 -14.32 -7.19 -3.99
CA VAL A 416 -13.15 -6.78 -4.78
C VAL A 416 -12.20 -6.00 -3.87
N ARG A 417 -10.92 -6.35 -3.93
CA ARG A 417 -9.86 -5.72 -3.16
C ARG A 417 -8.55 -5.62 -3.91
N SER A 418 -7.54 -4.97 -3.33
CA SER A 418 -6.24 -4.73 -3.99
C SER A 418 -5.06 -5.15 -3.11
N HIS A 419 -4.17 -4.25 -2.65
CA HIS A 419 -3.22 -4.39 -1.53
C HIS A 419 -2.14 -5.49 -1.62
N GLU A 420 -2.30 -6.49 -2.50
CA GLU A 420 -1.36 -7.56 -2.75
C GLU A 420 -0.99 -7.64 -4.22
N VAL A 421 0.31 -7.61 -4.49
CA VAL A 421 0.86 -7.91 -5.81
C VAL A 421 0.43 -9.32 -6.24
N LYS A 422 -0.13 -9.47 -7.45
CA LYS A 422 -0.43 -10.77 -8.06
C LYS A 422 0.26 -10.85 -9.42
N ASP A 423 0.78 -12.03 -9.77
CA ASP A 423 1.67 -12.19 -10.93
C ASP A 423 0.96 -11.85 -12.24
N GLU A 424 -0.33 -12.20 -12.33
CA GLU A 424 -1.21 -11.91 -13.48
C GLU A 424 -1.99 -10.60 -13.32
N GLY A 425 -1.66 -9.77 -12.32
CA GLY A 425 -2.35 -8.52 -12.01
C GLY A 425 -3.69 -8.70 -11.30
N TYR A 426 -4.21 -9.92 -11.20
CA TYR A 426 -5.40 -10.23 -10.41
C TYR A 426 -5.35 -11.67 -9.88
N LEU A 427 -6.20 -11.98 -8.90
CA LEU A 427 -6.43 -13.35 -8.42
C LEU A 427 -7.87 -13.49 -7.93
N VAL A 428 -8.52 -14.60 -8.32
CA VAL A 428 -9.86 -14.95 -7.87
C VAL A 428 -9.75 -16.04 -6.81
N GLU A 429 -10.20 -15.75 -5.60
CA GLU A 429 -10.09 -16.58 -4.40
C GLU A 429 -11.49 -16.81 -3.79
N HIS A 430 -11.55 -17.64 -2.74
CA HIS A 430 -12.76 -17.90 -1.95
C HIS A 430 -13.98 -18.27 -2.82
N ASP A 431 -13.82 -19.30 -3.65
CA ASP A 431 -14.89 -19.83 -4.52
C ASP A 431 -15.50 -18.78 -5.48
N GLY A 432 -14.68 -17.80 -5.91
CA GLY A 432 -15.12 -16.74 -6.81
C GLY A 432 -15.72 -15.52 -6.10
N LYS A 433 -15.69 -15.48 -4.77
CA LYS A 433 -16.29 -14.41 -3.96
C LYS A 433 -15.34 -13.32 -3.50
N CYS A 434 -14.02 -13.56 -3.57
CA CYS A 434 -13.00 -12.56 -3.26
C CYS A 434 -12.06 -12.38 -4.44
N ILE A 435 -11.96 -11.17 -4.98
CA ILE A 435 -11.06 -10.86 -6.10
C ILE A 435 -10.03 -9.85 -5.64
N THR A 436 -8.76 -10.17 -5.84
CA THR A 436 -7.66 -9.20 -5.77
C THR A 436 -7.39 -8.62 -7.15
N VAL A 437 -7.28 -7.30 -7.30
CA VAL A 437 -6.81 -6.59 -8.50
C VAL A 437 -5.65 -5.67 -8.15
N PHE A 438 -4.62 -5.64 -9.01
CA PHE A 438 -3.40 -4.86 -8.80
C PHE A 438 -2.99 -4.20 -10.11
N SER A 439 -2.83 -2.87 -10.10
CA SER A 439 -2.67 -2.07 -11.32
C SER A 439 -1.26 -1.46 -11.48
N ALA A 440 -0.27 -1.95 -10.73
CA ALA A 440 1.14 -1.59 -10.85
C ALA A 440 1.93 -2.74 -11.52
N PRO A 441 2.04 -2.77 -12.86
CA PRO A 441 2.82 -3.80 -13.55
C PRO A 441 4.32 -3.64 -13.24
N ASN A 442 5.08 -4.73 -13.26
CA ASN A 442 6.50 -4.78 -12.91
C ASN A 442 6.81 -3.98 -11.63
N TYR A 443 6.05 -4.26 -10.56
CA TYR A 443 6.07 -3.47 -9.35
C TYR A 443 7.49 -3.22 -8.82
N CYS A 444 7.79 -1.96 -8.51
CA CYS A 444 9.11 -1.50 -8.06
C CYS A 444 10.27 -1.88 -9.00
N ASP A 445 10.01 -1.96 -10.31
CA ASP A 445 10.95 -2.33 -11.37
C ASP A 445 11.64 -3.70 -11.19
N GLN A 446 11.06 -4.57 -10.34
CA GLN A 446 11.71 -5.81 -9.89
C GLN A 446 10.79 -7.03 -9.93
N MET A 447 9.50 -6.85 -9.70
CA MET A 447 8.60 -8.00 -9.49
C MET A 447 8.22 -8.73 -10.78
N GLY A 448 8.27 -8.06 -11.94
CA GLY A 448 7.93 -8.67 -13.23
C GLY A 448 6.45 -9.09 -13.40
N ASN A 449 5.56 -8.73 -12.46
CA ASN A 449 4.14 -9.01 -12.54
C ASN A 449 3.44 -8.21 -13.66
N LYS A 450 2.31 -8.70 -14.16
CA LYS A 450 1.37 -7.90 -14.95
C LYS A 450 0.57 -6.98 -14.02
N GLY A 451 -0.01 -5.94 -14.61
CA GLY A 451 -1.09 -5.16 -14.00
C GLY A 451 -2.42 -5.63 -14.56
N ALA A 452 -3.51 -5.39 -13.83
CA ALA A 452 -4.86 -5.58 -14.34
C ALA A 452 -5.81 -4.48 -13.84
N PHE A 453 -6.93 -4.34 -14.54
CA PHE A 453 -8.11 -3.62 -14.07
C PHE A 453 -9.36 -4.45 -14.40
N ILE A 454 -10.44 -4.22 -13.65
CA ILE A 454 -11.72 -4.94 -13.81
C ILE A 454 -12.76 -3.98 -14.37
N ARG A 455 -13.44 -4.38 -15.44
CA ARG A 455 -14.63 -3.69 -15.91
C ARG A 455 -15.88 -4.43 -15.43
N PHE A 456 -16.78 -3.70 -14.77
CA PHE A 456 -18.10 -4.18 -14.39
C PHE A 456 -19.16 -3.52 -15.26
N GLU A 457 -19.98 -4.33 -15.91
CA GLU A 457 -21.20 -3.89 -16.57
C GLU A 457 -22.41 -4.09 -15.64
N LYS A 458 -23.63 -3.83 -16.12
CA LYS A 458 -24.85 -3.96 -15.32
C LYS A 458 -25.09 -5.33 -14.69
N ASN A 459 -24.57 -6.40 -15.29
CA ASN A 459 -24.69 -7.75 -14.71
C ASN A 459 -23.73 -7.99 -13.52
N MET A 460 -22.83 -7.04 -13.23
CA MET A 460 -21.79 -7.11 -12.19
C MET A 460 -20.85 -8.32 -12.33
N VAL A 461 -20.73 -8.87 -13.54
CA VAL A 461 -19.73 -9.91 -13.83
C VAL A 461 -18.38 -9.23 -14.09
N PRO A 462 -17.30 -9.63 -13.40
CA PRO A 462 -15.98 -9.00 -13.56
C PRO A 462 -15.36 -9.37 -14.91
N ILE A 463 -14.97 -8.36 -15.69
CA ILE A 463 -14.22 -8.51 -16.94
C ILE A 463 -12.80 -8.01 -16.73
N PHE A 464 -11.83 -8.92 -16.70
CA PHE A 464 -10.42 -8.59 -16.45
C PHE A 464 -9.71 -8.18 -17.73
N THR A 465 -8.96 -7.08 -17.66
CA THR A 465 -7.99 -6.69 -18.69
C THR A 465 -6.61 -6.62 -18.05
N GLN A 466 -5.68 -7.40 -18.59
CA GLN A 466 -4.28 -7.41 -18.15
C GLN A 466 -3.43 -6.50 -19.03
N PHE A 467 -2.39 -5.92 -18.46
CA PHE A 467 -1.42 -5.09 -19.17
C PHE A 467 -0.01 -5.24 -18.57
N THR A 468 1.00 -4.88 -19.36
CA THR A 468 2.41 -4.92 -18.94
C THR A 468 2.94 -3.51 -18.70
N ALA A 469 4.07 -3.43 -18.00
CA ALA A 469 4.72 -2.16 -17.70
C ALA A 469 5.18 -1.45 -18.97
N VAL A 470 5.18 -0.12 -18.92
CA VAL A 470 5.72 0.73 -19.99
C VAL A 470 7.01 1.43 -19.54
N GLU A 471 7.76 1.94 -20.51
CA GLU A 471 8.98 2.69 -20.24
C GLU A 471 8.68 3.99 -19.48
N HIS A 472 9.53 4.31 -18.50
CA HIS A 472 9.49 5.57 -17.75
C HIS A 472 10.92 6.14 -17.61
N PRO A 473 11.07 7.44 -17.29
CA PRO A 473 12.37 8.04 -17.02
C PRO A 473 13.14 7.27 -15.95
N PRO A 474 14.49 7.23 -16.01
CA PRO A 474 15.33 6.34 -15.21
C PRO A 474 15.51 6.84 -13.76
N ILE A 475 14.40 7.15 -13.07
CA ILE A 475 14.35 7.44 -11.65
C ILE A 475 13.98 6.15 -10.94
N ARG A 476 14.91 5.64 -10.12
CA ARG A 476 14.72 4.38 -9.40
C ARG A 476 13.52 4.47 -8.46
N PRO A 477 12.79 3.37 -8.18
CA PRO A 477 11.81 3.31 -7.12
C PRO A 477 12.44 3.71 -5.78
N MET A 478 11.64 4.29 -4.89
CA MET A 478 12.05 4.72 -3.56
C MET A 478 13.16 5.77 -3.57
N ALA A 479 13.33 6.54 -4.65
CA ALA A 479 14.36 7.57 -4.76
C ALA A 479 14.24 8.65 -3.68
N TYR A 480 13.01 8.91 -3.23
CA TYR A 480 12.69 9.92 -2.22
C TYR A 480 12.39 9.35 -0.83
N ALA A 481 12.39 8.02 -0.68
CA ALA A 481 12.28 7.39 0.64
C ALA A 481 13.49 7.78 1.50
N ALA A 482 13.33 7.82 2.83
CA ALA A 482 14.30 8.34 3.81
C ALA A 482 15.66 7.60 3.83
N ASN A 483 16.44 7.71 2.75
CA ASN A 483 17.62 6.91 2.41
C ASN A 483 17.39 5.38 2.52
N MET A 484 16.14 4.92 2.46
CA MET A 484 15.75 3.51 2.59
C MET A 484 15.73 2.74 1.27
N GLY A 485 15.84 3.41 0.12
CA GLY A 485 15.76 2.78 -1.21
C GLY A 485 16.85 1.72 -1.51
N GLY A 486 17.98 1.77 -0.80
CA GLY A 486 19.00 0.70 -0.83
C GLY A 486 18.95 -0.27 0.36
N MET A 487 18.04 -0.08 1.33
CA MET A 487 18.12 -0.65 2.68
C MET A 487 17.38 -1.97 2.88
N PHE A 488 16.55 -2.38 1.91
CA PHE A 488 15.85 -3.66 1.92
C PHE A 488 16.48 -4.69 0.98
N GLY A 489 17.52 -4.31 0.22
CA GLY A 489 18.38 -5.18 -0.59
C GLY A 489 19.15 -6.22 0.22
#